data_AF-A0A8D8GGC9-F1
#
_entry.id   AF-A0A8D8GGC9-F1
#
_cell.length_a   1.000
_cell.length_b   1.000
_cell.length_c   1.000
_cell.angle_alpha   90.00
_cell.angle_beta   90.00
_cell.angle_gamma   90.00
#
_symmetry.space_group_name_H-M   'P 1'
#
loop_
_entity.id
_entity.type
_entity.pdbx_description
1 polymer ?
#
loop_
_entity_poly.entity_id
_entity_poly.type
_entity_poly.pdbx_seq_one_letter_code
_entity_poly.pdbx_strand_id
1 'polypeptide(L)'
;GMALADVVYETQEPAGIALSEDNRGTIKSKLDELSQVCKEHLMGQGFDEDSIVLEPYLHLRYEGTDCALMCSPDKVIDNQDNYIYTYGDFQKTFFERYRSEFGFVLENRSVIVDDIRVRGSGKTSLYEETSIPEASGPIYPEKTTTT
;
A
#
# COMPACT_ATOMS: atom_id res chain seq x y z
N GLY A 1 -9.02 -17.35 -14.12
CA GLY A 1 -7.78 -17.29 -14.91
C GLY A 1 -6.80 -16.39 -14.20
N MET A 2 -5.54 -16.82 -14.06
CA MET A 2 -4.50 -16.17 -13.23
C MET A 2 -3.73 -15.04 -13.96
N ALA A 3 -4.35 -14.35 -14.91
CA ALA A 3 -3.63 -13.47 -15.85
C ALA A 3 -3.75 -11.95 -15.52
N LEU A 4 -4.20 -11.57 -14.32
CA LEU A 4 -4.62 -10.19 -14.02
C LEU A 4 -4.24 -9.68 -12.61
N ALA A 5 -3.37 -10.37 -11.88
CA ALA A 5 -2.97 -9.91 -10.55
C ALA A 5 -1.76 -8.97 -10.64
N ASP A 6 -1.87 -7.80 -10.01
CA ASP A 6 -0.71 -6.93 -9.77
C ASP A 6 0.38 -7.71 -9.02
N VAL A 7 1.64 -7.41 -9.34
CA VAL A 7 2.76 -8.00 -8.60
C VAL A 7 3.03 -7.14 -7.38
N VAL A 8 2.98 -7.76 -6.20
CA VAL A 8 3.16 -7.08 -4.92
C VAL A 8 4.50 -7.45 -4.32
N TYR A 9 5.19 -6.45 -3.78
CA TYR A 9 6.38 -6.64 -2.96
C TYR A 9 6.27 -5.79 -1.70
N GLU A 10 6.61 -6.36 -0.55
CA GLU A 10 6.48 -5.67 0.74
C GLU A 10 7.82 -5.71 1.47
N THR A 11 8.23 -4.56 2.00
CA THR A 11 9.37 -4.43 2.90
C THR A 11 8.89 -3.86 4.23
N GLN A 12 9.57 -4.27 5.30
CA GLN A 12 9.25 -3.83 6.64
C GLN A 12 10.48 -3.83 7.53
N GLU A 13 10.48 -2.99 8.55
CA GLU A 13 11.48 -2.98 9.60
C GLU A 13 10.88 -2.62 10.97
N PRO A 14 11.42 -3.18 12.07
CA PRO A 14 11.05 -2.74 13.40
C PRO A 14 11.57 -1.31 13.67
N ALA A 15 10.81 -0.54 14.43
CA ALA A 15 11.19 0.81 14.85
C ALA A 15 11.21 0.93 16.39
N GLY A 16 10.10 0.63 17.06
CA GLY A 16 9.99 0.73 18.53
C GLY A 16 10.20 2.14 19.08
N ILE A 17 9.79 3.17 18.33
CA ILE A 17 9.99 4.59 18.69
C ILE A 17 8.66 5.33 18.81
N ALA A 18 8.63 6.40 19.60
CA ALA A 18 7.42 7.21 19.75
C ALA A 18 7.12 7.98 18.45
N LEU A 19 5.85 7.97 18.02
CA LEU A 19 5.34 8.85 16.98
C LEU A 19 5.29 10.28 17.54
N SER A 20 6.35 11.05 17.28
CA SER A 20 6.58 12.37 17.88
C SER A 20 7.41 13.24 16.93
N GLU A 21 7.47 14.53 17.22
CA GLU A 21 8.27 15.49 16.46
C GLU A 21 9.75 15.11 16.38
N ASP A 22 10.35 14.72 17.52
CA ASP A 22 11.77 14.37 17.59
C ASP A 22 12.13 13.16 16.70
N ASN A 23 11.21 12.20 16.57
CA ASN A 23 11.41 10.99 15.77
C ASN A 23 10.90 11.12 14.33
N ARG A 24 10.22 12.21 13.98
CA ARG A 24 9.58 12.42 12.66
C ARG A 24 10.58 12.26 11.52
N GLY A 25 11.78 12.82 11.67
CA GLY A 25 12.86 12.71 10.68
C GLY A 25 13.34 11.27 10.50
N THR A 26 13.48 10.52 11.58
CA THR A 26 13.88 9.11 11.55
C THR A 26 12.83 8.23 10.89
N ILE A 27 11.55 8.40 11.26
CA ILE A 27 10.44 7.64 10.65
C ILE A 27 10.35 7.94 9.16
N LYS A 28 10.52 9.21 8.76
CA LYS A 28 10.57 9.60 7.35
C LYS A 28 11.71 8.93 6.59
N SER A 29 12.93 8.98 7.12
CA SER A 29 14.11 8.36 6.46
C SER A 29 13.87 6.88 6.21
N LYS A 30 13.37 6.18 7.22
CA LYS A 30 13.00 4.76 7.15
C LYS A 30 11.94 4.47 6.08
N LEU A 31 10.87 5.27 6.03
CA LEU A 31 9.86 5.16 4.97
C LEU A 31 10.45 5.40 3.58
N ASP A 32 11.35 6.38 3.42
CA ASP A 32 12.02 6.67 2.14
C ASP A 32 12.92 5.50 1.71
N GLU A 33 13.71 4.97 2.64
CA GLU A 33 14.61 3.83 2.40
C GLU A 33 13.82 2.58 1.96
N LEU A 34 12.77 2.21 2.71
CA LEU A 34 11.91 1.07 2.37
C LEU A 34 11.16 1.28 1.05
N SER A 35 10.71 2.51 0.79
CA SER A 35 10.07 2.89 -0.47
C SER A 35 11.01 2.69 -1.66
N GLN A 36 12.27 3.10 -1.52
CA GLN A 36 13.28 2.93 -2.54
C GLN A 36 13.58 1.45 -2.78
N VAL A 37 13.75 0.64 -1.72
CA VAL A 37 13.97 -0.81 -1.85
C VAL A 37 12.80 -1.48 -2.57
N CYS A 38 11.56 -1.15 -2.19
CA CYS A 38 10.37 -1.70 -2.85
C CYS A 38 10.31 -1.36 -4.33
N LYS A 39 10.60 -0.11 -4.67
CA LYS A 39 10.60 0.39 -6.04
C LYS A 39 11.69 -0.28 -6.87
N GLU A 40 12.93 -0.34 -6.39
CA GLU A 40 14.05 -0.99 -7.07
C GLU A 40 13.78 -2.47 -7.33
N HIS A 41 13.19 -3.17 -6.36
CA HIS A 41 12.82 -4.58 -6.52
C HIS A 41 11.80 -4.78 -7.65
N LEU A 42 10.74 -3.97 -7.70
CA LEU A 42 9.72 -4.07 -8.75
C LEU A 42 10.26 -3.63 -10.11
N MET A 43 11.08 -2.58 -10.18
CA MET A 43 11.76 -2.19 -11.42
C MET A 43 12.70 -3.31 -11.93
N GLY A 44 13.39 -4.00 -11.02
CA GLY A 44 14.21 -5.18 -11.34
C GLY A 44 13.41 -6.37 -11.91
N GLN A 45 12.08 -6.39 -11.71
CA GLN A 45 11.17 -7.36 -12.32
C GLN A 45 10.60 -6.89 -13.67
N GLY A 46 10.98 -5.70 -14.15
CA GLY A 46 10.58 -5.17 -15.45
C GLY A 46 9.36 -4.24 -15.41
N PHE A 47 8.92 -3.79 -14.23
CA PHE A 47 7.89 -2.75 -14.12
C PHE A 47 8.48 -1.37 -14.35
N ASP A 48 7.80 -0.55 -15.16
CA ASP A 48 8.14 0.86 -15.29
C ASP A 48 7.82 1.61 -13.99
N GLU A 49 8.60 2.64 -13.68
CA GLU A 49 8.41 3.47 -12.49
C GLU A 49 6.97 4.01 -12.37
N ASP A 50 6.39 4.48 -13.47
CA ASP A 50 5.03 5.03 -13.50
C ASP A 50 3.94 3.97 -13.26
N SER A 51 4.28 2.68 -13.39
CA SER A 51 3.39 1.56 -13.13
C SER A 51 3.48 1.05 -11.68
N ILE A 52 4.39 1.59 -10.88
CA ILE A 52 4.61 1.17 -9.49
C ILE A 52 3.86 2.10 -8.54
N VAL A 53 2.99 1.52 -7.72
CA VAL A 53 2.31 2.23 -6.63
C VAL A 53 2.93 1.83 -5.31
N LEU A 54 3.34 2.81 -4.50
CA LEU A 54 3.85 2.59 -3.15
C LEU A 54 2.81 3.01 -2.10
N GLU A 55 2.57 2.12 -1.15
CA GLU A 55 1.61 2.28 -0.07
C GLU A 55 2.34 2.13 1.28
N PRO A 56 2.64 3.25 1.96
CA PRO A 56 3.31 3.25 3.24
C PRO A 56 2.33 2.99 4.39
N TYR A 57 2.78 2.25 5.39
CA TYR A 57 2.04 1.94 6.61
C TYR A 57 2.95 2.05 7.83
N LEU A 58 2.37 2.52 8.93
CA LEU A 58 2.96 2.42 10.27
C LEU A 58 2.10 1.49 11.11
N HIS A 59 2.72 0.62 11.88
CA HIS A 59 2.03 -0.17 12.88
C HIS A 59 2.09 0.56 14.21
N LEU A 60 0.93 1.08 14.61
CA LEU A 60 0.80 2.04 15.69
C LEU A 60 0.04 1.44 16.86
N ARG A 61 0.51 1.71 18.08
CA ARG A 61 -0.20 1.36 19.30
C ARG A 61 -0.05 2.42 20.37
N TYR A 62 -0.91 2.39 21.37
CA TYR A 62 -0.65 3.17 22.58
C TYR A 62 0.44 2.51 23.42
N GLU A 63 1.30 3.35 24.01
CA GLU A 63 2.30 2.90 24.97
C GLU A 63 1.64 2.11 26.13
N GLY A 64 2.21 0.95 26.43
CA GLY A 64 1.70 0.05 27.48
C GLY A 64 0.49 -0.79 27.08
N THR A 65 0.10 -0.77 25.80
CA THR A 65 -0.87 -1.71 25.22
C THR A 65 -0.17 -2.72 24.31
N ASP A 66 -0.82 -3.88 24.10
CA ASP A 66 -0.35 -4.95 23.20
C ASP A 66 -1.09 -4.96 21.84
N CYS A 67 -2.01 -4.02 21.62
CA CYS A 67 -2.81 -3.95 20.40
C CYS A 67 -2.27 -2.86 19.48
N ALA A 68 -1.70 -3.28 18.35
CA ALA A 68 -1.23 -2.41 17.29
C ALA A 68 -2.16 -2.46 16.07
N LEU A 69 -2.30 -1.31 15.42
CA LEU A 69 -3.12 -1.10 14.23
C LEU A 69 -2.25 -0.63 13.08
N MET A 70 -2.30 -1.35 11.96
CA MET A 70 -1.62 -0.93 10.73
C MET A 70 -2.35 0.29 10.18
N CYS A 71 -1.66 1.41 10.00
CA CYS A 71 -2.25 2.68 9.61
C CYS A 71 -1.57 3.24 8.36
N SER A 72 -2.36 3.57 7.34
CA SER A 72 -1.93 4.38 6.20
C SER A 72 -2.03 5.87 6.57
N PRO A 73 -1.24 6.76 5.96
CA PRO A 73 -1.33 8.17 6.26
C PRO A 73 -2.60 8.79 5.67
N ASP A 74 -3.19 9.77 6.36
CA ASP A 74 -4.15 10.69 5.76
C ASP A 74 -3.39 11.81 5.04
N LYS A 75 -3.79 12.12 3.79
CA LYS A 75 -3.15 13.17 2.99
C LYS A 75 -3.76 14.56 3.21
N VAL A 76 -4.81 14.68 4.04
CA VAL A 76 -5.47 15.96 4.37
C VAL A 76 -4.71 16.76 5.43
N ILE A 77 -4.18 17.92 5.04
CA ILE A 77 -3.34 18.77 5.91
C ILE A 77 -4.23 19.56 6.85
N ASP A 78 -4.54 18.99 8.02
CA ASP A 78 -5.23 19.69 9.11
C ASP A 78 -4.25 20.31 10.12
N ASN A 79 -3.10 19.67 10.35
CA ASN A 79 -2.04 20.18 11.23
C ASN A 79 -0.65 19.67 10.78
N GLN A 80 0.29 20.58 10.49
CA GLN A 80 1.64 20.22 10.04
C GLN A 80 2.48 19.51 11.11
N ASP A 81 2.17 19.69 12.40
CA ASP A 81 2.96 19.12 13.49
C ASP A 81 2.79 17.59 13.57
N ASN A 82 1.69 17.04 13.08
CA ASN A 82 1.42 15.60 13.09
C ASN A 82 1.80 14.90 11.78
N TYR A 83 2.21 15.69 10.78
CA TYR A 83 2.59 15.17 9.49
C TYR A 83 3.98 14.55 9.52
N ILE A 84 4.09 13.35 8.97
CA ILE A 84 5.37 12.93 8.41
C ILE A 84 5.45 13.56 7.03
N TYR A 85 6.33 14.56 6.88
CA TYR A 85 6.47 15.31 5.63
C TYR A 85 6.52 14.37 4.43
N THR A 86 5.84 14.75 3.35
CA THR A 86 5.59 13.98 2.11
C THR A 86 4.65 12.77 2.20
N TYR A 87 4.43 12.19 3.38
CA TYR A 87 3.59 11.00 3.54
C TYR A 87 2.18 11.31 4.01
N GLY A 88 2.04 12.12 5.06
CA GLY A 88 0.75 12.48 5.64
C GLY A 88 0.68 12.30 7.16
N ASP A 89 -0.53 12.38 7.70
CA ASP A 89 -0.82 12.21 9.12
C ASP A 89 -1.21 10.77 9.42
N PHE A 90 -0.30 10.01 10.03
CA PHE A 90 -0.57 8.65 10.51
C PHE A 90 -1.26 8.63 11.88
N GLN A 91 -1.11 9.67 12.69
CA GLN A 91 -1.71 9.73 14.01
C GLN A 91 -3.23 9.89 13.92
N LYS A 92 -3.69 10.72 12.99
CA LYS A 92 -5.12 10.91 12.71
C LYS A 92 -5.78 9.59 12.32
N THR A 93 -5.23 8.86 11.35
CA THR A 93 -5.80 7.58 10.92
C THR A 93 -5.73 6.51 12.00
N PHE A 94 -4.71 6.52 12.86
CA PHE A 94 -4.67 5.69 14.06
C PHE A 94 -5.81 5.99 15.03
N PHE A 95 -6.05 7.26 15.37
CA PHE A 95 -7.15 7.62 16.28
C PHE A 95 -8.52 7.28 15.71
N GLU A 96 -8.73 7.49 14.41
CA GLU A 96 -9.95 7.12 13.71
C GLU A 96 -10.17 5.60 13.73
N ARG A 97 -9.14 4.81 13.36
CA ARG A 97 -9.23 3.34 13.39
C ARG A 97 -9.43 2.81 14.79
N TYR A 98 -8.65 3.27 15.76
CA TYR A 98 -8.77 2.83 17.15
C TYR A 98 -10.15 3.15 17.73
N ARG A 99 -10.69 4.33 17.44
CA ARG A 99 -12.07 4.68 17.83
C ARG A 99 -13.09 3.78 17.14
N SER A 100 -12.93 3.50 15.86
CA SER A 100 -13.86 2.64 15.12
C SER A 100 -13.84 1.19 15.63
N GLU A 101 -12.68 0.69 16.07
CA GLU A 101 -12.50 -0.70 16.51
C GLU A 101 -12.91 -0.90 17.97
N PHE A 102 -12.58 0.06 18.86
CA PHE A 102 -12.77 -0.09 20.30
C PHE A 102 -13.85 0.83 20.89
N GLY A 103 -14.33 1.82 20.13
CA GLY A 103 -15.35 2.79 20.58
C GLY A 103 -14.82 3.94 21.43
N PHE A 104 -13.50 4.02 21.67
CA PHE A 104 -12.85 5.07 22.46
C PHE A 104 -11.43 5.33 21.96
N VAL A 105 -10.75 6.35 22.51
CA VAL A 105 -9.31 6.61 22.34
C VAL A 105 -8.70 6.81 23.72
N LEU A 106 -7.40 6.53 23.87
CA LEU A 106 -6.70 6.74 25.14
C LEU A 106 -6.09 8.14 25.16
N GLU A 107 -6.61 9.00 26.03
CA GLU A 107 -6.05 10.32 26.25
C GLU A 107 -4.76 10.24 27.07
N ASN A 108 -3.85 11.21 26.87
CA ASN A 108 -2.59 11.33 27.60
C ASN A 108 -1.69 10.07 27.49
N ARG A 109 -1.76 9.36 26.36
CA ARG A 109 -0.90 8.22 26.06
C ARG A 109 -0.11 8.47 24.78
N SER A 110 1.19 8.25 24.86
CA SER A 110 2.08 8.27 23.71
C SER A 110 1.69 7.18 22.71
N VAL A 111 1.86 7.46 21.43
CA VAL A 111 1.71 6.46 20.36
C VAL A 111 3.09 5.95 19.99
N ILE A 112 3.25 4.63 19.91
CA ILE A 112 4.48 3.94 19.55
C ILE A 112 4.35 3.39 18.13
N VAL A 113 5.38 3.60 17.33
CA VAL A 113 5.59 2.95 16.03
C VAL A 113 6.35 1.65 16.28
N ASP A 114 5.67 0.51 16.23
CA ASP A 114 6.33 -0.79 16.40
C ASP A 114 7.09 -1.20 15.15
N ASP A 115 6.45 -1.10 13.97
CA ASP A 115 7.06 -1.37 12.68
C ASP A 115 6.66 -0.34 11.61
N ILE A 116 7.54 -0.22 10.62
CA ILE A 116 7.37 0.61 9.43
C ILE A 116 7.34 -0.33 8.23
N ARG A 117 6.33 -0.18 7.38
CA ARG A 117 6.09 -1.05 6.25
C ARG A 117 5.81 -0.25 4.98
N VAL A 118 6.33 -0.71 3.86
CA VAL A 118 5.97 -0.19 2.54
C VAL A 118 5.57 -1.34 1.65
N ARG A 119 4.37 -1.27 1.08
CA ARG A 119 3.88 -2.18 0.06
C ARG A 119 4.00 -1.52 -1.31
N GLY A 120 4.77 -2.13 -2.20
CA GLY A 120 4.81 -1.78 -3.61
C GLY A 120 3.89 -2.71 -4.42
N SER A 121 3.20 -2.15 -5.40
CA SER A 121 2.42 -2.92 -6.38
C SER A 121 2.78 -2.47 -7.80
N GLY A 122 3.34 -3.38 -8.60
CA GLY A 122 3.56 -3.19 -10.04
C GLY A 122 2.28 -3.51 -10.82
N LYS A 123 1.75 -2.50 -11.51
CA LYS A 123 0.53 -2.60 -12.33
C LYS A 123 0.90 -3.09 -13.73
N THR A 124 0.28 -4.18 -14.17
CA THR A 124 0.39 -4.61 -15.57
C THR A 124 -0.55 -3.76 -16.43
N SER A 125 -0.02 -3.03 -17.39
CA SER A 125 -0.82 -2.33 -18.39
C SER A 125 -1.66 -3.35 -19.17
N LEU A 126 -2.98 -3.17 -19.15
CA LEU A 126 -3.90 -3.97 -19.94
C LEU A 126 -3.56 -3.77 -21.42
N TYR A 127 -3.15 -4.83 -22.11
CA TYR A 127 -3.19 -4.85 -23.56
C TYR A 127 -4.65 -4.63 -23.98
N GLU A 128 -4.92 -3.62 -24.81
CA GLU A 128 -6.17 -3.55 -25.56
C GLU A 128 -6.29 -4.83 -26.36
N GLU A 129 -7.31 -5.66 -26.09
CA GLU A 129 -7.68 -6.74 -26.98
C GLU A 129 -7.91 -6.11 -28.36
N THR A 130 -7.00 -6.38 -29.29
CA THR A 130 -7.20 -6.01 -30.69
C THR A 130 -8.49 -6.68 -31.13
N SER A 131 -9.51 -5.88 -31.49
CA SER A 131 -10.77 -6.43 -31.95
C SER A 131 -10.49 -7.35 -33.13
N ILE A 132 -10.75 -8.64 -32.93
CA ILE A 132 -10.71 -9.61 -34.03
C ILE A 132 -11.83 -9.18 -34.98
N PRO A 133 -11.53 -8.85 -36.25
CA PRO A 133 -12.58 -8.54 -37.20
C PRO A 133 -13.53 -9.73 -37.30
N GLU A 134 -14.82 -9.44 -37.32
CA GLU A 134 -15.89 -10.42 -37.47
C GLU A 134 -15.61 -11.33 -38.67
N ALA A 135 -15.69 -12.64 -38.48
CA ALA A 135 -15.46 -13.59 -39.56
C ALA A 135 -16.54 -13.45 -40.63
N SER A 136 -16.18 -12.93 -41.81
CA SER A 136 -17.11 -12.77 -42.95
C SER A 136 -17.24 -14.01 -43.84
N GLY A 137 -16.82 -15.18 -43.35
CA GLY A 137 -16.83 -16.42 -44.13
C GLY A 137 -18.23 -17.03 -44.21
N PRO A 138 -18.67 -17.56 -45.36
CA PRO A 138 -19.93 -18.30 -45.43
C PRO A 138 -19.88 -19.51 -44.49
N ILE A 139 -20.93 -19.67 -43.68
CA ILE A 139 -21.12 -20.86 -42.84
C ILE A 139 -21.38 -22.04 -43.79
N TYR A 140 -20.40 -22.93 -43.93
CA TYR A 140 -20.61 -24.20 -44.61
C TYR A 140 -21.22 -25.19 -43.60
N PRO A 141 -22.44 -25.71 -43.82
CA PRO A 141 -22.99 -26.73 -42.95
C PRO A 141 -22.13 -28.00 -43.07
N GLU A 142 -21.65 -28.50 -41.92
CA GLU A 142 -21.01 -29.81 -41.83
C GLU A 142 -21.96 -30.90 -42.35
N LYS A 143 -21.49 -31.71 -43.29
CA LYS A 143 -22.20 -32.92 -43.69
C LYS A 143 -22.00 -33.97 -42.60
N THR A 144 -23.05 -34.22 -41.83
CA THR A 144 -23.13 -35.37 -40.92
C THR A 144 -22.99 -36.66 -41.74
N THR A 145 -21.90 -37.39 -41.57
CA THR A 145 -21.77 -38.76 -42.07
C THR A 145 -22.31 -39.69 -41.00
N THR A 146 -23.53 -40.19 -41.20
CA THR A 146 -24.08 -41.32 -40.44
C THR A 146 -23.27 -42.58 -40.75
N THR A 147 -22.84 -43.29 -39.72
CA THR A 147 -22.49 -44.73 -39.81
C THR A 147 -23.45 -45.50 -38.92
#